data_AF-A0A7X5L2U5-F1
#
_entry.id   AF-A0A7X5L2U5-F1
#
_cell.length_a   1.000
_cell.length_b   1.000
_cell.length_c   1.000
_cell.angle_alpha   90.00
_cell.angle_beta   90.00
_cell.angle_gamma   90.00
#
_symmetry.space_group_name_H-M   'P 1'
#
loop_
_entity.id
_entity.type
_entity.pdbx_description
1 polymer ?
#
loop_
_entity_poly.entity_id
_entity_poly.type
_entity_poly.pdbx_seq_one_letter_code
_entity_poly.pdbx_strand_id
1 'polypeptide(L)'
;MNISLNNRSVLFQHGNKLKSTEEKEERQQKAQSQIDFFENQKANLKNMKCETLEEIEHKLELFNNYDAQIMAVKQQYNQEQMMHTMDEARELGEKIAEAKEKLEPKTPEERRRDKIEEALGTENEGGMMTELLDEAMEKVILLEEEMTEEAIAEEEMVQESLENAELMQTQPDIIAQEEMTEEYLKAKYASIDIKV
;
A
#
# COMPACT_ATOMS: atom_id res chain seq x y z
N MET A 1 -12.51 45.90 11.37
CA MET A 1 -11.09 45.66 11.04
C MET A 1 -11.06 44.99 9.68
N ASN A 2 -10.52 45.68 8.68
CA ASN A 2 -10.55 45.28 7.27
C ASN A 2 -9.15 44.77 6.92
N ILE A 3 -8.94 43.46 6.97
CA ILE A 3 -7.64 42.86 6.64
C ILE A 3 -7.65 42.56 5.15
N SER A 4 -7.11 43.50 4.38
CA SER A 4 -6.80 43.36 2.97
C SER A 4 -5.83 42.19 2.77
N LEU A 5 -6.31 41.11 2.14
CA LEU A 5 -5.52 39.95 1.67
C LEU A 5 -4.86 40.24 0.31
N ASN A 6 -4.37 41.45 0.10
CA ASN A 6 -3.79 41.87 -1.17
C ASN A 6 -2.33 42.28 -0.95
N ASN A 7 -1.43 41.27 -0.84
CA ASN A 7 0.03 41.37 -1.12
C ASN A 7 0.85 40.15 -0.64
N ARG A 8 0.34 38.92 -0.77
CA ARG A 8 1.16 37.70 -0.56
C ARG A 8 1.61 37.00 -1.85
N SER A 9 1.56 37.70 -2.98
CA SER A 9 1.98 37.15 -4.29
C SER A 9 3.30 37.74 -4.82
N VAL A 10 3.92 38.72 -4.15
CA VAL A 10 5.04 39.49 -4.73
C VAL A 10 6.42 39.01 -4.24
N LEU A 11 6.48 37.97 -3.40
CA LEU A 11 7.74 37.50 -2.79
C LEU A 11 8.40 36.29 -3.46
N PHE A 12 7.84 35.77 -4.56
CA PHE A 12 8.44 34.66 -5.33
C PHE A 12 8.96 35.07 -6.72
N GLN A 13 9.17 36.36 -6.96
CA GLN A 13 9.35 36.84 -8.33
C GLN A 13 10.82 36.88 -8.83
N HIS A 14 11.83 36.50 -8.04
CA HIS A 14 13.24 36.63 -8.47
C HIS A 14 14.20 35.54 -7.97
N GLY A 15 13.94 34.26 -8.26
CA GLY A 15 15.01 33.25 -8.17
C GLY A 15 14.50 31.82 -8.18
N ASN A 16 14.71 31.15 -9.31
CA ASN A 16 14.44 29.73 -9.58
C ASN A 16 12.96 29.44 -9.86
N LYS A 17 12.56 29.57 -11.13
CA LYS A 17 11.35 28.90 -11.62
C LYS A 17 11.52 27.39 -11.36
N LEU A 18 10.44 26.72 -10.97
CA LEU A 18 10.46 25.26 -10.86
C LEU A 18 10.73 24.69 -12.25
N LYS A 19 11.57 23.64 -12.34
CA LYS A 19 11.94 23.00 -13.61
C LYS A 19 10.70 22.58 -14.42
N SER A 20 9.65 22.10 -13.75
CA SER A 20 8.37 21.76 -14.38
C SER A 20 7.66 22.96 -15.02
N THR A 21 7.80 24.15 -14.44
CA THR A 21 7.24 25.38 -15.00
C THR A 21 8.02 25.82 -16.23
N GLU A 22 9.34 25.69 -16.22
CA GLU A 22 10.20 25.97 -17.38
C GLU A 22 9.92 24.99 -18.53
N GLU A 23 9.87 23.69 -18.26
CA GLU A 23 9.56 22.65 -19.25
C GLU A 23 8.16 22.80 -19.85
N LYS A 24 7.18 23.27 -19.06
CA LYS A 24 5.84 23.60 -19.56
C LYS A 24 5.85 24.82 -20.48
N GLU A 25 6.55 25.89 -20.10
CA GLU A 25 6.71 27.07 -20.94
C GLU A 25 7.43 26.72 -22.26
N GLU A 26 8.47 25.89 -22.22
CA GLU A 26 9.18 25.45 -23.41
C GLU A 26 8.29 24.64 -24.35
N ARG A 27 7.50 23.68 -23.83
CA ARG A 27 6.52 22.93 -24.63
C ARG A 27 5.49 23.84 -25.27
N GLN A 28 4.99 24.82 -24.52
CA GLN A 28 4.03 25.79 -25.04
C GLN A 28 4.66 26.66 -26.15
N GLN A 29 5.86 27.17 -25.94
CA GLN A 29 6.58 27.97 -26.95
C GLN A 29 6.85 27.15 -28.22
N LYS A 30 7.27 25.89 -28.07
CA LYS A 30 7.52 24.99 -29.20
C LYS A 30 6.24 24.73 -30.00
N ALA A 31 5.12 24.43 -29.33
CA ALA A 31 3.84 24.22 -29.98
C ALA A 31 3.35 25.50 -30.69
N GLN A 32 3.46 26.65 -30.02
CA GLN A 32 3.07 27.94 -30.60
C GLN A 32 3.91 28.30 -31.82
N SER A 33 5.23 28.11 -31.76
CA SER A 33 6.12 28.39 -32.89
C SER A 33 5.78 27.53 -34.11
N GLN A 34 5.39 26.26 -33.91
CA GLN A 34 4.94 25.40 -35.01
C GLN A 34 3.60 25.85 -35.59
N ILE A 35 2.64 26.22 -34.74
CA ILE A 35 1.36 26.77 -35.17
C ILE A 35 1.58 28.04 -35.99
N ASP A 36 2.39 28.97 -35.49
CA ASP A 36 2.72 30.23 -36.16
C ASP A 36 3.38 29.98 -37.52
N PHE A 37 4.26 28.98 -37.63
CA PHE A 37 4.85 28.59 -38.90
C PHE A 37 3.78 28.18 -39.93
N PHE A 38 2.86 27.29 -39.56
CA PHE A 38 1.79 26.85 -40.46
C PHE A 38 0.78 27.95 -40.76
N GLU A 39 0.46 28.81 -39.79
CA GLU A 39 -0.40 29.97 -40.01
C GLU A 39 0.23 30.96 -41.00
N ASN A 40 1.55 31.18 -40.92
CA ASN A 40 2.28 31.99 -41.88
C ASN A 40 2.28 31.37 -43.29
N GLN A 41 2.49 30.06 -43.40
CA GLN A 41 2.42 29.35 -44.69
C GLN A 41 1.02 29.45 -45.30
N LYS A 42 -0.01 29.26 -44.48
CA LYS A 42 -1.42 29.42 -44.87
C LYS A 42 -1.74 30.85 -45.30
N ALA A 43 -1.21 31.86 -44.61
CA ALA A 43 -1.35 33.26 -45.01
C ALA A 43 -0.64 33.53 -46.34
N ASN A 44 0.53 32.92 -46.57
CA ASN A 44 1.29 33.08 -47.80
C ASN A 44 0.60 32.45 -49.02
N LEU A 45 -0.28 31.45 -48.83
CA LEU A 45 -1.12 30.93 -49.92
C LEU A 45 -1.94 32.05 -50.59
N LYS A 46 -2.29 33.13 -49.89
CA LYS A 46 -3.00 34.28 -50.50
C LYS A 46 -2.21 34.92 -51.65
N ASN A 47 -0.88 34.87 -51.60
CA ASN A 47 0.01 35.43 -52.63
C ASN A 47 0.18 34.50 -53.85
N MET A 48 -0.20 33.23 -53.72
CA MET A 48 -0.15 32.26 -54.83
C MET A 48 -1.25 32.60 -55.84
N LYS A 49 -0.85 33.01 -57.04
CA LYS A 49 -1.75 33.19 -58.19
C LYS A 49 -2.05 31.82 -58.79
N CYS A 50 -3.30 31.62 -59.18
CA CYS A 50 -3.77 30.41 -59.84
C CYS A 50 -4.45 30.84 -61.14
N GLU A 51 -4.09 30.22 -62.26
CA GLU A 51 -4.65 30.49 -63.59
C GLU A 51 -5.54 29.35 -64.08
N THR A 52 -5.36 28.14 -63.52
CA THR A 52 -6.10 26.93 -63.89
C THR A 52 -6.93 26.38 -62.72
N LEU A 53 -7.93 25.54 -63.04
CA LEU A 53 -8.76 24.89 -62.03
C LEU A 53 -7.94 23.93 -61.14
N GLU A 54 -6.99 23.20 -61.73
CA GLU A 54 -6.10 22.27 -61.03
C GLU A 54 -5.22 23.01 -60.00
N GLU A 55 -4.71 24.20 -60.33
CA GLU A 55 -3.93 25.02 -59.40
C GLU A 55 -4.77 25.53 -58.22
N ILE A 56 -6.06 25.81 -58.45
CA ILE A 56 -7.00 26.22 -57.39
C ILE A 56 -7.26 25.04 -56.46
N GLU A 57 -7.48 23.84 -57.01
CA GLU A 57 -7.68 22.61 -56.23
C GLU A 57 -6.45 22.33 -55.36
N HIS A 58 -5.26 22.32 -55.95
CA HIS A 58 -4.01 22.10 -55.20
C HIS A 58 -3.79 23.16 -54.09
N LYS A 59 -4.14 24.43 -54.34
CA LYS A 59 -4.08 25.48 -53.32
C LYS A 59 -5.04 25.23 -52.15
N LEU A 60 -6.24 24.71 -52.42
CA LEU A 60 -7.21 24.34 -51.39
C LEU A 60 -6.75 23.10 -50.61
N GLU A 61 -6.15 22.12 -51.28
CA GLU A 61 -5.55 20.96 -50.63
C GLU A 61 -4.44 21.38 -49.66
N LEU A 62 -3.52 22.25 -50.08
CA LEU A 62 -2.48 22.80 -49.21
C LEU A 62 -3.07 23.54 -48.01
N PHE A 63 -4.12 24.34 -48.22
CA PHE A 63 -4.80 25.06 -47.15
C PHE A 63 -5.38 24.11 -46.09
N ASN A 64 -6.10 23.08 -46.53
CA ASN A 64 -6.69 22.08 -45.63
C ASN A 64 -5.61 21.23 -44.94
N ASN A 65 -4.51 20.94 -45.64
CA ASN A 65 -3.38 20.23 -45.08
C ASN A 65 -2.72 21.02 -43.93
N TYR A 66 -2.47 22.33 -44.13
CA TYR A 66 -1.94 23.17 -43.04
C TYR A 66 -2.90 23.25 -41.85
N ASP A 67 -4.22 23.29 -42.08
CA ASP A 67 -5.20 23.22 -40.99
C ASP A 67 -5.15 21.89 -40.23
N ALA A 68 -5.03 20.78 -40.95
CA ALA A 68 -4.85 19.46 -40.32
C ALA A 68 -3.55 19.38 -39.51
N GLN A 69 -2.46 19.96 -40.01
CA GLN A 69 -1.18 20.01 -39.30
C GLN A 69 -1.27 20.88 -38.02
N ILE A 70 -1.93 22.04 -38.08
CA ILE A 70 -2.19 22.88 -36.90
C ILE A 70 -3.01 22.12 -35.85
N MET A 71 -4.04 21.39 -36.28
CA MET A 71 -4.84 20.56 -35.39
C MET A 71 -4.02 19.43 -34.77
N ALA A 72 -3.16 18.77 -35.54
CA ALA A 72 -2.28 17.71 -35.05
C ALA A 72 -1.30 18.24 -33.99
N VAL A 73 -0.69 19.41 -34.20
CA VAL A 73 0.20 20.05 -33.21
C VAL A 73 -0.56 20.36 -31.90
N LYS A 74 -1.78 20.90 -32.00
CA LYS A 74 -2.63 21.17 -30.82
C LYS A 74 -2.99 19.89 -30.07
N GLN A 75 -3.33 18.82 -30.79
CA GLN A 75 -3.62 17.52 -30.20
C GLN A 75 -2.40 16.93 -29.50
N GLN A 76 -1.23 16.98 -30.13
CA GLN A 76 0.02 16.52 -29.55
C GLN A 76 0.35 17.29 -28.28
N TYR A 77 0.26 18.62 -28.29
CA TYR A 77 0.48 19.44 -27.09
C TYR A 77 -0.47 19.05 -25.96
N ASN A 78 -1.77 18.85 -26.25
CA ASN A 78 -2.75 18.43 -25.26
C ASN A 78 -2.42 17.04 -24.68
N GLN A 79 -1.99 16.11 -25.54
CA GLN A 79 -1.56 14.77 -25.11
C GLN A 79 -0.35 14.84 -24.19
N GLU A 80 0.66 15.65 -24.53
CA GLU A 80 1.85 15.86 -23.71
C GLU A 80 1.50 16.50 -22.34
N GLN A 81 0.57 17.45 -22.31
CA GLN A 81 0.09 18.03 -21.04
C GLN A 81 -0.65 17.00 -20.19
N MET A 82 -1.48 16.15 -20.81
CA MET A 82 -2.20 15.09 -20.13
C MET A 82 -1.24 14.05 -19.54
N MET A 83 -0.24 13.60 -20.31
CA MET A 83 0.77 12.64 -19.84
C MET A 83 1.54 13.16 -18.63
N HIS A 84 2.01 14.41 -18.69
CA HIS A 84 2.73 15.03 -17.57
C HIS A 84 1.87 15.11 -16.30
N THR A 85 0.59 15.48 -16.45
CA THR A 85 -0.33 15.55 -15.30
C THR A 85 -0.59 14.15 -14.70
N MET A 86 -0.65 13.12 -15.55
CA MET A 86 -0.85 11.74 -15.10
C MET A 86 0.37 11.19 -14.36
N ASP A 87 1.58 11.54 -14.82
CA ASP A 87 2.81 11.14 -14.13
C ASP A 87 2.93 11.83 -12.77
N GLU A 88 2.63 13.12 -12.68
CA GLU A 88 2.55 13.84 -11.40
C GLU A 88 1.51 13.22 -10.45
N ALA A 89 0.34 12.86 -10.97
CA ALA A 89 -0.71 12.21 -10.17
C ALA A 89 -0.29 10.81 -9.69
N ARG A 90 0.44 10.06 -10.53
CA ARG A 90 1.00 8.75 -10.15
C ARG A 90 2.03 8.90 -9.04
N GLU A 91 2.99 9.80 -9.18
CA GLU A 91 3.99 10.05 -8.14
C GLU A 91 3.36 10.47 -6.81
N LEU A 92 2.31 11.31 -6.86
CA LEU A 92 1.56 11.68 -5.66
C LEU A 92 0.84 10.47 -5.05
N GLY A 93 0.23 9.62 -5.89
CA GLY A 93 -0.39 8.37 -5.46
C GLY A 93 0.60 7.42 -4.79
N GLU A 94 1.80 7.25 -5.36
CA GLU A 94 2.89 6.45 -4.80
C GLU A 94 3.33 7.00 -3.44
N LYS A 95 3.58 8.32 -3.34
CA LYS A 95 3.92 8.96 -2.05
C LYS A 95 2.85 8.77 -0.99
N ILE A 96 1.58 8.80 -1.37
CA ILE A 96 0.46 8.54 -0.45
C ILE A 96 0.41 7.06 -0.06
N ALA A 97 0.67 6.15 -0.98
CA ALA A 97 0.71 4.71 -0.69
C ALA A 97 1.86 4.37 0.27
N GLU A 98 3.07 4.89 0.02
CA GLU A 98 4.21 4.76 0.94
C GLU A 98 3.92 5.37 2.32
N ALA A 99 3.28 6.55 2.34
CA ALA A 99 2.89 7.18 3.61
C ALA A 99 1.83 6.36 4.35
N LYS A 100 0.91 5.69 3.63
CA LYS A 100 -0.08 4.78 4.20
C LYS A 100 0.61 3.56 4.81
N GLU A 101 1.53 2.93 4.09
CA GLU A 101 2.32 1.79 4.58
C GLU A 101 3.08 2.15 5.86
N LYS A 102 3.74 3.31 5.89
CA LYS A 102 4.41 3.82 7.11
C LYS A 102 3.46 4.11 8.27
N LEU A 103 2.18 4.36 8.00
CA LEU A 103 1.15 4.63 9.00
C LEU A 103 0.41 3.36 9.43
N GLU A 104 0.57 2.24 8.71
CA GLU A 104 0.00 0.96 9.11
C GLU A 104 0.60 0.52 10.46
N PRO A 105 -0.21 -0.10 11.33
CA PRO A 105 0.27 -0.53 12.64
C PRO A 105 1.36 -1.59 12.46
N LYS A 106 2.59 -1.24 12.88
CA LYS A 106 3.76 -2.11 12.80
C LYS A 106 3.48 -3.53 13.28
N THR A 107 3.94 -4.51 12.50
CA THR A 107 3.83 -5.92 12.85
C THR A 107 4.62 -6.23 14.14
N PRO A 108 4.31 -7.33 14.86
CA PRO A 108 5.06 -7.70 16.07
C PRO A 108 6.57 -7.88 15.81
N GLU A 109 6.94 -8.37 14.63
CA GLU A 109 8.34 -8.54 14.21
C GLU A 109 9.03 -7.20 13.97
N GLU A 110 8.41 -6.27 13.23
CA GLU A 110 8.97 -4.93 13.01
C GLU A 110 9.14 -4.15 14.32
N ARG A 111 8.19 -4.27 15.25
CA ARG A 111 8.32 -3.67 16.59
C ARG A 111 9.44 -4.28 17.43
N ARG A 112 9.78 -5.56 17.20
CA ARG A 112 10.91 -6.21 17.89
C ARG A 112 12.23 -5.81 17.24
N ARG A 113 12.28 -5.75 15.91
CA ARG A 113 13.42 -5.21 15.15
C ARG A 113 13.75 -3.78 15.58
N ASP A 114 12.76 -2.88 15.64
CA ASP A 114 12.95 -1.50 16.11
C ASP A 114 13.61 -1.46 17.50
N LYS A 115 13.17 -2.30 18.44
CA LYS A 115 13.73 -2.33 19.81
C LYS A 115 15.17 -2.81 19.85
N ILE A 116 15.52 -3.75 18.98
CA ILE A 116 16.88 -4.28 18.88
C ILE A 116 17.78 -3.23 18.21
N GLU A 117 17.30 -2.57 17.16
CA GLU A 117 18.01 -1.52 16.44
C GLU A 117 18.21 -0.27 17.30
N GLU A 118 17.20 0.13 18.08
CA GLU A 118 17.29 1.21 19.09
C GLU A 118 18.28 0.85 20.21
N ALA A 119 18.33 -0.42 20.64
CA ALA A 119 19.29 -0.89 21.63
C ALA A 119 20.73 -0.98 21.09
N LEU A 120 20.90 -1.30 19.80
CA LEU A 120 22.21 -1.34 19.13
C LEU A 120 22.68 0.05 18.66
N GLY A 121 21.78 1.02 18.53
CA GLY A 121 22.07 2.36 17.99
C GLY A 121 22.40 2.35 16.50
N THR A 122 21.92 1.37 15.75
CA THR A 122 22.23 1.16 14.32
C THR A 122 21.06 1.57 13.44
N GLU A 123 20.54 2.78 13.64
CA GLU A 123 19.30 3.26 12.99
C GLU A 123 19.42 3.46 11.45
N ASN A 124 20.62 3.26 10.85
CA ASN A 124 20.85 3.68 9.46
C ASN A 124 22.12 3.17 8.75
N GLU A 125 22.45 1.88 8.78
CA GLU A 125 23.53 1.36 7.92
C GLU A 125 23.16 0.03 7.26
N GLY A 126 22.41 0.10 6.15
CA GLY A 126 22.12 -1.01 5.25
C GLY A 126 23.38 -1.54 4.55
N GLY A 127 24.26 -2.19 5.31
CA GLY A 127 25.45 -2.89 4.85
C GLY A 127 25.37 -4.40 5.11
N MET A 128 26.38 -5.14 4.64
CA MET A 128 26.51 -6.60 4.75
C MET A 128 26.37 -7.18 6.18
N MET A 129 26.58 -6.36 7.22
CA MET A 129 26.35 -6.72 8.63
C MET A 129 24.86 -6.82 8.99
N THR A 130 23.99 -6.10 8.28
CA THR A 130 22.53 -6.14 8.45
C THR A 130 21.96 -7.46 8.01
N GLU A 131 22.43 -8.01 6.88
CA GLU A 131 21.98 -9.31 6.36
C GLU A 131 22.38 -10.47 7.29
N LEU A 132 23.58 -10.41 7.90
CA LEU A 132 24.00 -11.40 8.90
C LEU A 132 23.20 -11.27 10.20
N LEU A 133 22.86 -10.04 10.61
CA LEU A 133 21.98 -9.79 11.74
C LEU A 133 20.57 -10.30 11.48
N ASP A 134 20.03 -10.09 10.27
CA ASP A 134 18.73 -10.61 9.85
C ASP A 134 18.68 -12.14 9.93
N GLU A 135 19.70 -12.83 9.39
CA GLU A 135 19.78 -14.30 9.46
C GLU A 135 19.93 -14.80 10.91
N ALA A 136 20.69 -14.09 11.75
CA ALA A 136 20.82 -14.43 13.17
C ALA A 136 19.51 -14.19 13.93
N MET A 137 18.76 -13.14 13.59
CA MET A 137 17.51 -12.77 14.23
C MET A 137 16.37 -13.73 13.85
N GLU A 138 16.30 -14.16 12.59
CA GLU A 138 15.38 -15.22 12.15
C GLU A 138 15.62 -16.53 12.93
N LYS A 139 16.89 -16.90 13.16
CA LYS A 139 17.22 -18.09 13.95
C LYS A 139 16.81 -17.94 15.42
N VAL A 140 16.98 -16.76 16.00
CA VAL A 140 16.54 -16.48 17.39
C VAL A 140 15.03 -16.56 17.50
N ILE A 141 14.28 -16.02 16.52
CA ILE A 141 12.82 -16.08 16.50
C ILE A 141 12.34 -17.53 16.41
N LEU A 142 12.90 -18.34 15.51
CA LEU A 142 12.55 -19.76 15.38
C LEU A 142 12.85 -20.55 16.66
N LEU A 143 13.98 -20.29 17.31
CA LEU A 143 14.33 -20.92 18.59
C LEU A 143 13.38 -20.52 19.73
N GLU A 144 12.95 -19.26 19.76
CA GLU A 144 12.02 -18.77 20.77
C GLU A 144 10.62 -19.34 20.55
N GLU A 145 10.17 -19.46 19.30
CA GLU A 145 8.93 -20.16 18.94
C GLU A 145 8.97 -21.63 19.36
N GLU A 146 10.06 -22.34 19.06
CA GLU A 146 10.27 -23.73 19.47
C GLU A 146 10.24 -23.88 21.00
N MET A 147 10.89 -22.97 21.73
CA MET A 147 10.84 -22.95 23.20
C MET A 147 9.44 -22.66 23.75
N THR A 148 8.67 -21.78 23.10
CA THR A 148 7.29 -21.52 23.52
C THR A 148 6.36 -22.69 23.26
N GLU A 149 6.53 -23.40 22.13
CA GLU A 149 5.79 -24.63 21.85
C GLU A 149 6.17 -25.74 22.83
N GLU A 150 7.45 -25.87 23.18
CA GLU A 150 7.92 -26.83 24.18
C GLU A 150 7.37 -26.51 25.59
N ALA A 151 7.32 -25.23 25.98
CA ALA A 151 6.72 -24.81 27.24
C ALA A 151 5.20 -25.08 27.31
N ILE A 152 4.48 -24.90 26.20
CA ILE A 152 3.05 -25.23 26.11
C ILE A 152 2.86 -26.76 26.21
N ALA A 153 3.71 -27.54 25.55
CA ALA A 153 3.67 -29.01 25.63
C ALA A 153 3.98 -29.50 27.06
N GLU A 154 4.93 -28.88 27.76
CA GLU A 154 5.20 -29.16 29.17
C GLU A 154 4.00 -28.81 30.07
N GLU A 155 3.35 -27.66 29.86
CA GLU A 155 2.14 -27.28 30.58
C GLU A 155 0.99 -28.27 30.35
N GLU A 156 0.76 -28.72 29.11
CA GLU A 156 -0.23 -29.74 28.79
C GLU A 156 0.06 -31.08 29.49
N MET A 157 1.32 -31.53 29.52
CA MET A 157 1.70 -32.75 30.24
C MET A 157 1.51 -32.62 31.76
N VAL A 158 1.81 -31.45 32.34
CA VAL A 158 1.57 -31.20 33.76
C VAL A 158 0.07 -31.22 34.06
N GLN A 159 -0.75 -30.67 33.19
CA GLN A 159 -2.20 -30.62 33.36
C GLN A 159 -2.85 -32.01 33.22
N GLU A 160 -2.41 -32.82 32.26
CA GLU A 160 -2.83 -34.22 32.13
C GLU A 160 -2.42 -35.07 33.35
N SER A 161 -1.25 -34.79 33.95
CA SER A 161 -0.81 -35.46 35.17
C SER A 161 -1.67 -35.11 36.39
N LEU A 162 -2.14 -33.86 36.48
CA LEU A 162 -3.02 -33.38 37.54
C LEU A 162 -4.43 -33.98 37.41
N GLU A 163 -4.98 -34.01 36.21
CA GLU A 163 -6.30 -34.63 35.95
C GLU A 163 -6.29 -36.13 36.28
N ASN A 164 -5.23 -36.85 35.90
CA ASN A 164 -5.07 -38.26 36.25
C ASN A 164 -4.93 -38.49 37.77
N ALA A 165 -4.23 -37.60 38.48
CA ALA A 165 -4.10 -37.67 39.94
C ALA A 165 -5.44 -37.41 40.66
N GLU A 166 -6.28 -36.52 40.11
CA GLU A 166 -7.62 -36.22 40.63
C GLU A 166 -8.60 -37.38 40.37
N LEU A 167 -8.50 -38.03 39.20
CA LEU A 167 -9.23 -39.26 38.90
C LEU A 167 -8.85 -40.41 39.84
N MET A 168 -7.57 -40.58 40.19
CA MET A 168 -7.13 -41.59 41.16
C MET A 168 -7.67 -41.33 42.58
N GLN A 169 -7.88 -40.08 42.97
CA GLN A 169 -8.40 -39.72 44.31
C GLN A 169 -9.92 -39.86 44.41
N THR A 170 -10.66 -39.61 43.33
CA THR A 170 -12.13 -39.69 43.31
C THR A 170 -12.67 -41.11 43.08
N GLN A 171 -11.84 -42.01 42.52
CA GLN A 171 -12.19 -43.41 42.29
C GLN A 171 -12.64 -44.18 43.55
N PRO A 172 -11.98 -44.08 44.73
CA PRO A 172 -12.46 -44.73 45.95
C PRO A 172 -13.78 -44.13 46.48
N ASP A 173 -14.02 -42.84 46.30
CA ASP A 173 -15.27 -42.18 46.75
C ASP A 173 -16.47 -42.61 45.90
N ILE A 174 -16.28 -42.79 44.59
CA ILE A 174 -17.32 -43.29 43.68
C ILE A 174 -17.71 -44.73 44.03
N ILE A 175 -16.71 -45.60 44.30
CA ILE A 175 -16.95 -46.99 44.70
C ILE A 175 -17.72 -47.05 46.03
N ALA A 176 -17.35 -46.23 47.01
CA ALA A 176 -18.06 -46.16 48.29
C ALA A 176 -19.51 -45.66 48.12
N GLN A 177 -19.74 -44.74 47.18
CA GLN A 177 -21.10 -44.25 46.90
C GLN A 177 -21.95 -45.32 46.20
N GLU A 178 -21.38 -46.10 45.29
CA GLU A 178 -22.05 -47.24 44.65
C GLU A 178 -22.45 -48.31 45.67
N GLU A 179 -21.56 -48.71 46.58
CA GLU A 179 -21.85 -49.67 47.66
C GLU A 179 -23.01 -49.18 48.55
N MET A 180 -23.01 -47.90 48.93
CA MET A 180 -24.09 -47.29 49.71
C MET A 180 -25.44 -47.29 48.97
N THR A 181 -25.43 -47.12 47.65
CA THR A 181 -26.66 -47.20 46.85
C THR A 181 -27.17 -48.63 46.68
N GLU A 182 -26.27 -49.61 46.54
CA GLU A 182 -26.64 -51.03 46.50
C GLU A 182 -27.24 -51.49 47.84
N GLU A 183 -26.65 -51.10 48.98
CA GLU A 183 -27.22 -51.37 50.30
C GLU A 183 -28.62 -50.76 50.46
N TYR A 184 -28.80 -49.51 50.02
CA TYR A 184 -30.11 -48.84 50.07
C TYR A 184 -31.16 -49.55 49.20
N LEU A 185 -30.79 -49.99 47.99
CA LEU A 185 -31.67 -50.76 47.11
C LEU A 185 -32.05 -52.12 47.72
N LYS A 186 -31.08 -52.80 48.34
CA LYS A 186 -31.29 -54.08 49.04
C LYS A 186 -32.22 -53.94 50.25
N ALA A 187 -32.11 -52.84 50.99
CA ALA A 187 -33.02 -52.53 52.10
C ALA A 187 -34.44 -52.18 51.62
N LYS A 188 -34.56 -51.49 50.47
CA LYS A 188 -35.84 -51.08 49.91
C LYS A 188 -36.62 -52.23 49.26
N TYR A 189 -35.93 -53.23 48.72
CA TYR A 189 -36.53 -54.39 48.04
C TYR A 189 -36.19 -55.71 48.76
N ALA A 190 -36.44 -55.79 50.06
CA ALA A 190 -36.42 -57.05 50.78
C ALA A 190 -37.53 -57.96 50.25
N SER A 191 -37.18 -59.15 49.73
CA SER A 191 -38.15 -60.15 49.27
C SER A 191 -39.04 -60.58 50.44
N ILE A 192 -40.34 -60.34 50.32
CA ILE A 192 -41.33 -60.85 51.28
C ILE A 192 -41.44 -62.37 51.08
N ASP A 193 -41.00 -63.14 52.08
CA ASP A 193 -41.27 -64.57 52.16
C ASP A 193 -42.79 -64.79 52.29
N ILE A 194 -43.46 -65.08 51.17
CA ILE A 194 -44.83 -65.60 51.20
C ILE A 194 -44.71 -67.08 51.57
N LYS A 195 -44.83 -67.39 52.87
CA LYS A 195 -45.08 -68.76 53.31
C LYS A 195 -46.48 -69.17 52.88
N VAL A 196 -46.55 -70.05 51.88
CA VAL A 196 -47.74 -70.83 51.51
C VAL A 196 -47.96 -71.94 52.51
#